data_AF-A0A9W6BCW3-F1
#
_entry.id   AF-A0A9W6BCW3-F1
#
_cell.length_a   1.000
_cell.length_b   1.000
_cell.length_c   1.000
_cell.angle_alpha   90.00
_cell.angle_beta   90.00
_cell.angle_gamma   90.00
#
_symmetry.space_group_name_H-M   'P 1'
#
loop_
_entity.id
_entity.type
_entity.pdbx_description
1 polymer ?
#
loop_
_entity_poly.entity_id
_entity_poly.type
_entity_poly.pdbx_seq_one_letter_code
_entity_poly.pdbx_strand_id
1 'polypeptide(L)'
;MQRSTLRRNRRGGTAPPAGPPLDEAAAVESIRRLAMVGHGHVPQSRHQLNRALLAAIPTSTRFVLIGEASHGTQEFYEQRAELTQLLVSERGFTGVLVESDWPDAFRVNRYVRGLATRDGDGRQAGRSDDSALEALSDYKRFPRWMWHNRSVESFVEWLRNHNLKHVRPGADSATDPVAAARRCGFYGMDVYSLHGSAEAVLGYLRRADPQAAQVVEARYRCFDR
;
A
#
# COMPACT_ATOMS: atom_id res chain seq x y z
N MET A 1 -54.78 -21.19 -3.01
CA MET A 1 -54.11 -19.91 -2.66
C MET A 1 -52.97 -19.67 -3.64
N GLN A 2 -53.09 -18.59 -4.42
CA GLN A 2 -52.34 -18.32 -5.64
C GLN A 2 -50.86 -18.02 -5.37
N ARG A 3 -49.95 -18.65 -6.14
CA ARG A 3 -48.56 -18.25 -6.24
C ARG A 3 -48.46 -17.08 -7.24
N SER A 4 -48.15 -15.90 -6.70
CA SER A 4 -47.83 -14.69 -7.46
C SER A 4 -46.53 -14.88 -8.23
N THR A 5 -46.60 -14.92 -9.56
CA THR A 5 -45.44 -14.84 -10.46
C THR A 5 -45.20 -13.37 -10.81
N LEU A 6 -44.12 -12.80 -10.26
CA LEU A 6 -43.58 -11.51 -10.69
C LEU A 6 -43.18 -11.59 -12.17
N ARG A 7 -44.00 -11.02 -13.06
CA ARG A 7 -43.66 -10.76 -14.46
C ARG A 7 -42.54 -9.70 -14.51
N ARG A 8 -41.32 -10.12 -14.82
CA ARG A 8 -40.23 -9.22 -15.22
C ARG A 8 -40.64 -8.50 -16.51
N ASN A 9 -40.79 -7.19 -16.42
CA ASN A 9 -41.08 -6.31 -17.54
C ASN A 9 -39.81 -6.17 -18.41
N ARG A 10 -39.58 -7.10 -19.34
CA ARG A 10 -38.51 -6.99 -20.36
C ARG A 10 -38.94 -5.92 -21.37
N ARG A 11 -38.47 -4.68 -21.19
CA ARG A 11 -38.45 -3.69 -22.27
C ARG A 11 -37.57 -4.26 -23.38
N GLY A 12 -38.15 -4.45 -24.56
CA GLY A 12 -37.49 -5.01 -25.74
C GLY A 12 -36.49 -4.05 -26.37
N GLY A 13 -35.37 -3.80 -25.69
CA GLY A 13 -34.17 -3.28 -26.32
C GLY A 13 -33.41 -4.44 -26.96
N THR A 14 -33.34 -4.47 -28.29
CA THR A 14 -32.41 -5.35 -29.02
C THR A 14 -30.99 -5.03 -28.54
N ALA A 15 -30.24 -6.05 -28.10
CA ALA A 15 -28.82 -5.87 -27.83
C ALA A 15 -28.16 -5.26 -29.09
N PRO A 16 -27.23 -4.29 -28.94
CA PRO A 16 -26.49 -3.78 -30.07
C PRO A 16 -25.85 -4.95 -30.83
N PRO A 17 -25.79 -4.90 -32.18
CA PRO A 17 -25.19 -5.97 -32.96
C PRO A 17 -23.77 -6.21 -32.45
N ALA A 18 -23.41 -7.49 -32.27
CA ALA A 18 -22.03 -7.85 -31.95
C ALA A 18 -21.12 -7.21 -33.02
N GLY A 19 -20.11 -6.47 -32.57
CA GLY A 19 -19.11 -5.92 -33.47
C GLY A 19 -18.44 -7.03 -34.30
N PRO A 20 -17.73 -6.67 -35.37
CA PRO A 20 -16.98 -7.67 -36.13
C PRO A 20 -16.08 -8.48 -35.18
N PRO A 21 -15.95 -9.80 -35.40
CA PRO A 21 -15.09 -10.63 -34.56
C PRO A 21 -13.68 -10.04 -34.57
N LEU A 22 -13.06 -9.98 -33.38
CA LEU A 22 -11.69 -9.52 -33.23
C LEU A 22 -10.77 -10.41 -34.09
N ASP A 23 -10.02 -9.79 -34.99
CA ASP A 23 -8.90 -10.47 -35.64
C ASP A 23 -7.78 -10.63 -34.60
N GLU A 24 -7.71 -11.83 -34.01
CA GLU A 24 -6.76 -12.18 -32.98
C GLU A 24 -5.31 -12.04 -33.46
N ALA A 25 -5.03 -12.38 -34.73
CA ALA A 25 -3.69 -12.26 -35.28
C ALA A 25 -3.27 -10.79 -35.40
N ALA A 26 -4.17 -9.93 -35.90
CA ALA A 26 -3.93 -8.49 -35.95
C ALA A 26 -3.79 -7.87 -34.55
N ALA A 27 -4.56 -8.34 -33.57
CA ALA A 27 -4.48 -7.90 -32.17
C ALA A 27 -3.14 -8.27 -31.53
N VAL A 28 -2.71 -9.54 -31.66
CA VAL A 28 -1.42 -10.02 -31.15
C VAL A 28 -0.26 -9.26 -31.80
N GLU A 29 -0.31 -9.04 -33.10
CA GLU A 29 0.75 -8.30 -33.80
C GLU A 29 0.79 -6.83 -33.38
N SER A 30 -0.38 -6.23 -33.11
CA SER A 30 -0.45 -4.87 -32.57
C SER A 30 0.16 -4.79 -31.17
N ILE A 31 -0.11 -5.77 -30.30
CA ILE A 31 0.53 -5.85 -28.98
C ILE A 31 2.05 -6.01 -29.13
N ARG A 32 2.54 -6.89 -29.99
CA ARG A 32 3.99 -7.07 -30.20
C ARG A 32 4.67 -5.78 -30.67
N ARG A 33 4.03 -5.06 -31.59
CA ARG A 33 4.55 -3.81 -32.17
C ARG A 33 4.59 -2.67 -31.14
N LEU A 34 3.57 -2.59 -30.29
CA LEU A 34 3.40 -1.51 -29.30
C LEU A 34 4.02 -1.84 -27.94
N ALA A 35 4.34 -3.11 -27.68
CA ALA A 35 4.99 -3.52 -26.44
C ALA A 35 6.30 -2.75 -26.28
N MET A 36 6.49 -2.20 -25.08
CA MET A 36 7.74 -1.53 -24.75
C MET A 36 8.86 -2.56 -24.61
N VAL A 37 9.57 -2.76 -25.71
CA VAL A 37 10.82 -3.50 -25.77
C VAL A 37 11.89 -2.54 -25.26
N GLY A 38 12.23 -2.60 -23.97
CA GLY A 38 13.18 -1.68 -23.33
C GLY A 38 14.43 -1.44 -24.20
N HIS A 39 14.63 -0.20 -24.66
CA HIS A 39 15.76 0.19 -25.51
C HIS A 39 16.09 -0.79 -26.66
N GLY A 40 15.08 -1.26 -27.39
CA GLY A 40 15.25 -2.06 -28.60
C GLY A 40 15.55 -3.56 -28.37
N HIS A 41 15.59 -4.02 -27.12
CA HIS A 41 15.70 -5.45 -26.77
C HIS A 41 14.70 -5.85 -25.68
N VAL A 42 14.20 -7.08 -25.73
CA VAL A 42 13.31 -7.59 -24.68
C VAL A 42 14.11 -7.62 -23.37
N PRO A 43 13.64 -6.98 -22.28
CA PRO A 43 14.35 -7.04 -21.00
C PRO A 43 14.60 -8.48 -20.58
N GLN A 44 15.86 -8.82 -20.31
CA GLN A 44 16.29 -10.18 -19.96
C GLN A 44 16.29 -10.43 -18.44
N SER A 45 15.98 -9.39 -17.65
CA SER A 45 15.87 -9.50 -16.20
C SER A 45 14.84 -8.51 -15.64
N ARG A 46 14.37 -8.82 -14.42
CA ARG A 46 13.51 -7.92 -13.61
C ARG A 46 14.09 -6.51 -13.52
N HIS A 47 15.39 -6.40 -13.26
CA HIS A 47 16.09 -5.13 -13.17
C HIS A 47 16.01 -4.34 -14.47
N GLN A 48 16.34 -4.98 -15.60
CA GLN A 48 16.27 -4.34 -16.91
C GLN A 48 14.85 -3.85 -17.24
N LEU A 49 13.83 -4.66 -16.90
CA LEU A 49 12.43 -4.26 -17.07
C LEU A 49 12.11 -3.02 -16.22
N ASN A 50 12.50 -3.01 -14.95
CA ASN A 50 12.28 -1.87 -14.05
C ASN A 50 13.01 -0.60 -14.49
N ARG A 51 14.23 -0.71 -15.04
CA ARG A 51 14.95 0.43 -15.63
C ARG A 51 14.20 0.98 -16.85
N ALA A 52 13.69 0.12 -17.73
CA ALA A 52 12.90 0.53 -18.89
C ALA A 52 11.59 1.22 -18.47
N LEU A 53 10.88 0.67 -17.48
CA LEU A 53 9.68 1.28 -16.91
C LEU A 53 9.99 2.65 -16.29
N LEU A 54 11.07 2.76 -15.50
CA LEU A 54 11.50 4.02 -14.91
C LEU A 54 11.81 5.08 -15.97
N ALA A 55 12.48 4.69 -17.07
CA ALA A 55 12.79 5.58 -18.18
C ALA A 55 11.53 6.05 -18.92
N ALA A 56 10.50 5.19 -19.02
CA ALA A 56 9.23 5.51 -19.63
C ALA A 56 8.36 6.48 -18.81
N ILE A 57 8.54 6.50 -17.49
CA ILE A 57 7.77 7.38 -16.59
C ILE A 57 8.32 8.81 -16.66
N PRO A 58 7.49 9.81 -17.07
CA PRO A 58 7.91 11.22 -17.10
C PRO A 58 8.42 11.70 -15.75
N THR A 59 9.45 12.54 -15.72
CA THR A 59 10.05 13.06 -14.48
C THR A 59 9.11 13.96 -13.68
N SER A 60 8.12 14.57 -14.32
CA SER A 60 7.06 15.36 -13.67
C SER A 60 5.97 14.51 -13.01
N THR A 61 6.02 13.19 -13.13
CA THR A 61 5.00 12.28 -12.59
C THR A 61 4.97 12.35 -11.07
N ARG A 62 3.78 12.62 -10.51
CA ARG A 62 3.57 12.75 -9.06
C ARG A 62 3.05 11.49 -8.40
N PHE A 63 2.36 10.65 -9.17
CA PHE A 63 1.76 9.40 -8.73
C PHE A 63 2.04 8.31 -9.76
N VAL A 64 2.45 7.13 -9.28
CA VAL A 64 2.63 5.93 -10.09
C VAL A 64 1.78 4.83 -9.46
N LEU A 65 0.85 4.29 -10.22
CA LEU A 65 -0.01 3.19 -9.76
C LEU A 65 0.57 1.87 -10.28
N ILE A 66 0.90 0.96 -9.38
CA ILE A 66 1.57 -0.30 -9.70
C ILE A 66 0.65 -1.45 -9.29
N GLY A 67 -0.04 -2.04 -10.28
CA GLY A 67 -0.91 -3.20 -10.07
C GLY A 67 -0.14 -4.52 -10.03
N GLU A 68 -0.86 -5.58 -9.66
CA GLU A 68 -0.43 -6.97 -9.83
C GLU A 68 -1.57 -7.80 -10.43
N ALA A 69 -1.25 -8.89 -11.12
CA ALA A 69 -2.27 -9.74 -11.73
C ALA A 69 -2.91 -10.73 -10.73
N SER A 70 -2.22 -11.02 -9.63
CA SER A 70 -2.71 -11.88 -8.55
C SER A 70 -1.98 -11.57 -7.24
N HIS A 71 -2.70 -11.62 -6.11
CA HIS A 71 -2.05 -11.62 -4.81
C HIS A 71 -1.35 -12.95 -4.55
N GLY A 72 -0.16 -12.90 -3.96
CA GLY A 72 0.56 -14.09 -3.48
C GLY A 72 1.62 -14.64 -4.43
N THR A 73 1.80 -14.02 -5.59
CA THR A 73 2.88 -14.33 -6.54
C THR A 73 4.15 -13.60 -6.13
N GLN A 74 5.18 -14.33 -5.72
CA GLN A 74 6.43 -13.76 -5.20
C GLN A 74 7.09 -12.80 -6.20
N GLU A 75 7.10 -13.16 -7.48
CA GLU A 75 7.71 -12.40 -8.56
C GLU A 75 7.06 -11.02 -8.72
N PHE A 76 5.75 -10.92 -8.49
CA PHE A 76 5.05 -9.63 -8.51
C PHE A 76 5.44 -8.77 -7.33
N TYR A 77 5.59 -9.33 -6.12
CA TYR A 77 6.13 -8.56 -4.99
C TYR A 77 7.54 -8.06 -5.27
N GLU A 78 8.42 -8.90 -5.78
CA GLU A 78 9.80 -8.53 -6.04
C GLU A 78 9.92 -7.48 -7.16
N GLN A 79 9.13 -7.61 -8.23
CA GLN A 79 9.08 -6.63 -9.33
C GLN A 79 8.63 -5.26 -8.81
N ARG A 80 7.53 -5.21 -8.05
CA ARG A 80 6.98 -3.97 -7.50
C ARG A 80 7.90 -3.36 -6.46
N ALA A 81 8.51 -4.17 -5.60
CA ALA A 81 9.47 -3.72 -4.61
C ALA A 81 10.65 -3.03 -5.30
N GLU A 82 11.29 -3.68 -6.28
CA GLU A 82 12.44 -3.10 -6.98
C GLU A 82 12.08 -1.84 -7.77
N LEU A 83 10.94 -1.80 -8.47
CA LEU A 83 10.50 -0.57 -9.15
C LEU A 83 10.28 0.57 -8.16
N THR A 84 9.67 0.27 -7.01
CA THR A 84 9.42 1.25 -5.95
C THR A 84 10.73 1.75 -5.35
N GLN A 85 11.73 0.88 -5.16
CA GLN A 85 13.06 1.30 -4.71
C GLN A 85 13.68 2.33 -5.66
N LEU A 86 13.59 2.10 -6.98
CA LEU A 86 14.10 3.02 -7.99
C LEU A 86 13.32 4.35 -8.00
N LEU A 87 11.99 4.31 -7.89
CA LEU A 87 11.16 5.51 -7.82
C LEU A 87 11.50 6.36 -6.57
N VAL A 88 11.69 5.72 -5.42
CA VAL A 88 12.06 6.41 -4.18
C VAL A 88 13.48 7.00 -4.28
N SER A 89 14.46 6.17 -4.63
CA SER A 89 15.88 6.55 -4.57
C SER A 89 16.36 7.43 -5.73
N GLU A 90 15.79 7.30 -6.92
CA GLU A 90 16.24 8.04 -8.12
C GLU A 90 15.25 9.11 -8.57
N ARG A 91 13.96 8.97 -8.24
CA ARG A 91 12.91 9.94 -8.63
C ARG A 91 12.31 10.72 -7.45
N GLY A 92 12.78 10.47 -6.23
CA GLY A 92 12.43 11.27 -5.05
C GLY A 92 10.98 11.09 -4.60
N PHE A 93 10.35 9.94 -4.88
CA PHE A 93 9.04 9.62 -4.31
C PHE A 93 9.15 9.44 -2.79
N THR A 94 8.23 10.05 -2.04
CA THR A 94 8.27 10.11 -0.57
C THR A 94 7.10 9.41 0.11
N GLY A 95 6.32 8.62 -0.64
CA GLY A 95 5.22 7.85 -0.07
C GLY A 95 4.94 6.59 -0.88
N VAL A 96 4.72 5.50 -0.15
CA VAL A 96 4.22 4.23 -0.66
C VAL A 96 2.84 4.00 -0.04
N LEU A 97 1.82 3.92 -0.89
CA LEU A 97 0.45 3.61 -0.48
C LEU A 97 0.12 2.20 -0.95
N VAL A 98 -0.25 1.32 -0.03
CA VAL A 98 -0.55 -0.10 -0.27
C VAL A 98 -2.02 -0.42 0.01
N GLU A 99 -2.56 -1.42 -0.69
CA GLU A 99 -3.88 -2.03 -0.47
C GLU A 99 -3.88 -2.83 0.84
N SER A 100 -3.87 -2.08 1.96
CA SER A 100 -3.75 -2.60 3.31
C SER A 100 -4.46 -1.68 4.29
N ASP A 101 -4.91 -2.28 5.39
CA ASP A 101 -5.44 -1.59 6.55
C ASP A 101 -4.50 -0.50 7.12
N TRP A 102 -5.06 0.67 7.39
CA TRP A 102 -4.30 1.82 7.89
C TRP A 102 -3.51 1.56 9.19
N PRO A 103 -4.07 0.95 10.26
CA PRO A 103 -3.34 0.74 11.52
C PRO A 103 -2.08 -0.12 11.35
N ASP A 104 -2.19 -1.21 10.59
CA ASP A 104 -1.10 -2.17 10.36
C ASP A 104 0.03 -1.50 9.56
N ALA A 105 -0.33 -0.82 8.47
CA ALA A 105 0.63 -0.06 7.66
C ALA A 105 1.23 1.13 8.44
N PHE A 106 0.50 1.74 9.37
CA PHE A 106 1.01 2.85 10.18
C PHE A 106 2.08 2.39 11.18
N ARG A 107 2.01 1.16 11.71
CA ARG A 107 3.12 0.61 12.50
C ARG A 107 4.39 0.48 11.65
N VAL A 108 4.26 -0.07 10.44
CA VAL A 108 5.36 -0.12 9.46
C VAL A 108 5.88 1.28 9.14
N ASN A 109 5.01 2.26 8.95
CA ASN A 109 5.39 3.66 8.72
C ASN A 109 6.32 4.20 9.81
N ARG A 110 5.99 3.93 11.07
CA ARG A 110 6.80 4.38 12.20
C ARG A 110 8.17 3.72 12.16
N TYR A 111 8.19 2.41 11.92
CA TYR A 111 9.43 1.66 11.75
C TYR A 111 10.30 2.23 10.62
N VAL A 112 9.78 2.40 9.41
CA VAL A 112 10.59 2.88 8.27
C VAL A 112 11.05 4.32 8.42
N ARG A 113 10.35 5.14 9.22
CA ARG A 113 10.72 6.53 9.49
C ARG A 113 11.62 6.69 10.71
N GLY A 114 11.95 5.61 11.42
CA GLY A 114 12.76 5.63 12.64
C GLY A 114 12.05 6.29 13.83
N LEU A 115 10.71 6.28 13.84
CA LEU A 115 9.92 6.83 14.93
C LEU A 115 9.79 5.76 16.02
N ALA A 116 10.02 6.13 17.28
CA ALA A 116 9.73 5.26 18.42
C ALA A 116 8.28 4.76 18.32
N THR A 117 8.02 3.50 18.70
CA THR A 117 6.66 3.00 18.94
C THR A 117 6.13 3.67 20.23
N ARG A 118 4.81 3.78 20.32
CA ARG A 118 4.07 4.40 21.42
C ARG A 118 2.94 3.43 21.61
N ASP A 119 2.84 2.85 22.79
CA ASP A 119 1.80 1.89 23.10
C ASP A 119 0.44 2.61 23.07
N GLY A 120 -0.65 1.83 23.08
CA GLY A 120 -2.02 2.34 23.04
C GLY A 120 -2.37 3.30 24.19
N ASP A 121 -1.59 3.27 25.28
CA ASP A 121 -1.65 4.15 26.46
C ASP A 121 -0.72 5.37 26.36
N GLY A 122 0.00 5.54 25.25
CA GLY A 122 0.86 6.68 24.93
C GLY A 122 2.06 6.84 25.84
N ARG A 123 2.37 5.82 26.64
CA ARG A 123 3.68 5.69 27.26
C ARG A 123 4.69 5.38 26.15
N GLN A 124 5.93 5.82 26.36
CA GLN A 124 7.04 5.41 25.53
C GLN A 124 7.18 3.89 25.72
N ALA A 125 6.55 3.14 24.82
CA ALA A 125 6.81 1.72 24.67
C ALA A 125 8.33 1.62 24.52
N GLY A 126 8.99 0.93 25.44
CA GLY A 126 10.46 0.96 25.56
C GLY A 126 11.24 0.40 24.37
N ARG A 127 10.62 0.16 23.20
CA ARG A 127 11.28 -0.35 22.00
C ARG A 127 10.53 0.06 20.73
N SER A 128 11.15 0.90 19.90
CA SER A 128 10.86 0.88 18.47
C SER A 128 10.98 -0.56 17.96
N ASP A 129 10.14 -0.98 17.02
CA ASP A 129 10.34 -2.27 16.36
C ASP A 129 11.80 -2.37 15.88
N ASP A 130 12.47 -3.47 16.24
CA ASP A 130 13.91 -3.64 16.00
C ASP A 130 14.19 -4.22 14.60
N SER A 131 13.15 -4.72 13.93
CA SER A 131 13.24 -5.34 12.60
C SER A 131 11.98 -5.11 11.76
N ALA A 132 12.11 -5.23 10.45
CA ALA A 132 10.97 -5.21 9.53
C ALA A 132 9.95 -6.31 9.85
N LEU A 133 10.43 -7.50 10.27
CA LEU A 133 9.58 -8.61 10.68
C LEU A 133 8.67 -8.25 11.87
N GLU A 134 9.23 -7.59 12.88
CA GLU A 134 8.45 -7.13 14.04
C GLU A 134 7.44 -6.05 13.66
N ALA A 135 7.84 -5.10 12.80
CA ALA A 135 6.95 -4.05 12.31
C ALA A 135 5.77 -4.58 11.49
N LEU A 136 5.95 -5.71 10.78
CA LEU A 136 4.90 -6.40 10.02
C LEU A 136 4.02 -7.32 10.88
N SER A 137 4.31 -7.47 12.18
CA SER A 137 3.61 -8.42 13.05
C SER A 137 2.13 -8.12 13.29
N ASP A 138 1.66 -6.88 13.01
CA ASP A 138 0.25 -6.51 13.15
C ASP A 138 -0.64 -6.92 11.99
N TYR A 139 -0.06 -7.32 10.86
CA TYR A 139 -0.79 -8.01 9.80
C TYR A 139 -1.21 -9.41 10.27
N LYS A 140 -2.28 -9.48 11.06
CA LYS A 140 -2.75 -10.70 11.71
C LYS A 140 -3.91 -11.35 10.96
N ARG A 141 -4.69 -10.52 10.25
CA ARG A 141 -5.91 -10.92 9.53
C ARG A 141 -5.59 -11.74 8.29
N PHE A 142 -6.53 -12.60 7.89
CA PHE A 142 -6.40 -13.34 6.66
C PHE A 142 -6.67 -12.43 5.45
N PRO A 143 -5.85 -12.53 4.37
CA PRO A 143 -4.62 -13.31 4.29
C PRO A 143 -3.40 -12.57 4.87
N ARG A 144 -2.81 -13.12 5.94
CA ARG A 144 -1.60 -12.57 6.59
C ARG A 144 -0.45 -12.39 5.60
N TRP A 145 -0.27 -13.39 4.75
CA TRP A 145 0.83 -13.50 3.79
C TRP A 145 0.86 -12.38 2.75
N MET A 146 -0.25 -11.65 2.56
CA MET A 146 -0.33 -10.61 1.52
C MET A 146 0.69 -9.49 1.76
N TRP A 147 0.83 -9.04 3.01
CA TRP A 147 1.81 -8.01 3.36
C TRP A 147 2.86 -8.50 4.35
N HIS A 148 2.61 -9.60 5.07
CA HIS A 148 3.59 -10.22 5.96
C HIS A 148 4.28 -11.40 5.25
N ASN A 149 5.16 -11.08 4.31
CA ASN A 149 5.99 -12.04 3.58
C ASN A 149 7.43 -11.52 3.42
N ARG A 150 8.35 -12.40 2.99
CA ARG A 150 9.79 -12.07 2.89
C ARG A 150 10.10 -10.94 1.91
N SER A 151 9.35 -10.84 0.80
CA SER A 151 9.56 -9.80 -0.21
C SER A 151 9.23 -8.42 0.36
N VAL A 152 8.11 -8.32 1.09
CA VAL A 152 7.70 -7.08 1.78
C VAL A 152 8.62 -6.78 2.96
N GLU A 153 9.00 -7.77 3.76
CA GLU A 153 9.99 -7.63 4.83
C GLU A 153 11.30 -7.03 4.32
N SER A 154 11.85 -7.62 3.25
CA SER A 154 13.09 -7.13 2.62
C SER A 154 12.95 -5.70 2.09
N PHE A 155 11.78 -5.38 1.52
CA PHE A 155 11.48 -4.02 1.06
C PHE A 155 11.38 -3.01 2.21
N VAL A 156 10.69 -3.37 3.30
CA VAL A 156 10.51 -2.53 4.49
C VAL A 156 11.85 -2.26 5.17
N GLU A 157 12.70 -3.29 5.28
CA GLU A 157 14.07 -3.16 5.79
C GLU A 157 14.91 -2.22 4.91
N TRP A 158 14.84 -2.40 3.59
CA TRP A 158 15.50 -1.49 2.65
C TRP A 158 15.00 -0.04 2.81
N LEU A 159 13.68 0.16 2.95
CA LEU A 159 13.08 1.48 3.04
C LEU A 159 13.49 2.21 4.31
N ARG A 160 13.56 1.51 5.45
CA ARG A 160 14.13 2.06 6.69
C ARG A 160 15.57 2.49 6.47
N ASN A 161 16.41 1.62 5.92
CA ASN A 161 17.82 1.91 5.68
C ASN A 161 18.00 3.09 4.70
N HIS A 162 17.17 3.19 3.66
CA HIS A 162 17.15 4.32 2.75
C HIS A 162 16.79 5.63 3.49
N ASN A 163 15.72 5.63 4.28
CA ASN A 163 15.30 6.80 5.04
C ASN A 163 16.34 7.28 6.05
N LEU A 164 17.01 6.35 6.74
CA LEU A 164 18.00 6.66 7.76
C LEU A 164 19.29 7.27 7.18
N LYS A 165 19.64 6.98 5.92
CA LYS A 165 20.76 7.64 5.22
C LYS A 165 20.57 9.15 5.05
N HIS A 166 19.32 9.62 5.06
CA HIS A 166 18.98 11.03 4.88
C HIS A 166 18.80 11.79 6.21
N VAL A 167 19.10 11.14 7.35
CA VAL A 167 19.07 11.77 8.67
C VAL A 167 20.37 12.56 8.88
N ARG A 168 20.25 13.88 8.98
CA ARG A 168 21.38 14.70 9.44
C ARG A 168 21.63 14.42 10.94
N PRO A 169 22.89 14.30 11.39
CA PRO A 169 23.18 14.22 12.82
C PRO A 169 22.55 15.41 13.56
N GLY A 170 21.76 15.12 14.60
CA GLY A 170 21.06 16.13 15.40
C GLY A 170 19.70 16.63 14.85
N ALA A 171 19.27 16.20 13.66
CA ALA A 171 17.94 16.50 13.15
C ALA A 171 16.91 15.48 13.67
N ASP A 172 16.17 15.86 14.71
CA ASP A 172 14.99 15.12 15.11
C ASP A 172 13.87 15.35 14.08
N SER A 173 13.29 14.26 13.57
CA SER A 173 12.11 14.35 12.68
C SER A 173 10.90 15.04 13.32
N ALA A 174 10.85 15.11 14.66
CA ALA A 174 9.81 15.85 15.36
C ALA A 174 10.03 17.37 15.29
N THR A 175 11.24 17.85 15.00
CA THR A 175 11.60 19.28 15.04
C THR A 175 12.05 19.86 13.70
N ASP A 176 12.37 19.01 12.71
CA ASP A 176 12.71 19.42 11.34
C ASP A 176 11.68 18.89 10.30
N PRO A 177 10.70 19.72 9.89
CA PRO A 177 9.71 19.36 8.87
C PRO A 177 10.30 19.03 7.50
N VAL A 178 11.45 19.64 7.16
CA VAL A 178 12.13 19.42 5.87
C VAL A 178 12.80 18.06 5.86
N ALA A 179 13.45 17.67 6.96
CA ALA A 179 13.98 16.31 7.13
C ALA A 179 12.85 15.27 7.17
N ALA A 180 11.72 15.58 7.81
CA ALA A 180 10.57 14.70 7.87
C ALA A 180 9.91 14.46 6.50
N ALA A 181 9.89 15.47 5.63
CA ALA A 181 9.33 15.41 4.29
C ALA A 181 10.19 14.62 3.28
N ARG A 182 11.49 14.45 3.57
CA ARG A 182 12.41 13.68 2.72
C ARG A 182 12.40 12.17 3.01
N ARG A 183 11.89 11.75 4.17
CA ARG A 183 11.74 10.33 4.52
C ARG A 183 10.50 9.77 3.85
N CYS A 184 10.66 8.70 3.09
CA CYS A 184 9.57 8.03 2.42
C CYS A 184 8.69 7.28 3.43
N GLY A 185 7.39 7.60 3.46
CA GLY A 185 6.42 6.94 4.34
C GLY A 185 5.80 5.70 3.71
N PHE A 186 5.23 4.84 4.56
CA PHE A 186 4.50 3.63 4.16
C PHE A 186 3.07 3.71 4.71
N TYR A 187 2.05 3.59 3.87
CA TYR A 187 0.67 3.88 4.24
C TYR A 187 -0.29 2.84 3.70
N GLY A 188 -1.33 2.52 4.47
CA GLY A 188 -2.43 1.67 4.04
C GLY A 188 -3.61 2.52 3.59
N MET A 189 -4.27 2.13 2.49
CA MET A 189 -5.46 2.82 1.97
C MET A 189 -6.79 2.11 2.27
N ASP A 190 -6.76 0.88 2.76
CA ASP A 190 -7.98 0.11 3.00
C ASP A 190 -8.68 0.52 4.30
N VAL A 191 -9.99 0.34 4.28
CA VAL A 191 -10.91 0.70 5.36
C VAL A 191 -11.53 -0.54 6.04
N TYR A 192 -10.85 -1.69 5.97
CA TYR A 192 -11.39 -2.94 6.50
C TYR A 192 -11.15 -3.12 8.00
N SER A 193 -10.24 -2.37 8.61
CA SER A 193 -9.81 -2.47 10.01
C SER A 193 -10.66 -1.64 10.97
N LEU A 194 -11.98 -1.86 10.96
CA LEU A 194 -12.92 -1.10 11.81
C LEU A 194 -12.51 -1.12 13.29
N HIS A 195 -12.37 -2.30 13.89
CA HIS A 195 -12.06 -2.45 15.31
C HIS A 195 -10.65 -1.93 15.66
N GLY A 196 -9.65 -2.21 14.81
CA GLY A 196 -8.29 -1.70 15.01
C GLY A 196 -8.22 -0.17 14.92
N SER A 197 -8.95 0.43 14.00
CA SER A 197 -9.05 1.89 13.86
C SER A 197 -9.82 2.53 15.03
N ALA A 198 -10.87 1.88 15.50
CA ALA A 198 -11.64 2.30 16.68
C ALA A 198 -10.74 2.35 17.93
N GLU A 199 -9.95 1.30 18.17
CA GLU A 199 -8.99 1.28 19.29
C GLU A 199 -7.90 2.34 19.16
N ALA A 200 -7.41 2.63 17.95
CA ALA A 200 -6.44 3.70 17.74
C ALA A 200 -7.00 5.08 18.14
N VAL A 201 -8.26 5.36 17.76
CA VAL A 201 -8.97 6.60 18.17
C VAL A 201 -9.18 6.64 19.68
N LEU A 202 -9.69 5.56 20.27
CA LEU A 202 -9.92 5.48 21.72
C LEU A 202 -8.62 5.63 22.51
N GLY A 203 -7.53 5.01 22.07
CA GLY A 203 -6.21 5.16 22.68
C GLY A 203 -5.75 6.61 22.71
N TYR A 204 -5.94 7.35 21.61
CA TYR A 204 -5.66 8.79 21.59
C TYR A 204 -6.55 9.58 22.56
N LEU A 205 -7.87 9.39 22.49
CA LEU A 205 -8.83 10.15 23.31
C LEU A 205 -8.65 9.88 24.80
N ARG A 206 -8.38 8.64 25.22
CA ARG A 206 -8.12 8.29 26.63
C ARG A 206 -6.99 9.15 27.25
N ARG A 207 -6.11 9.73 26.43
CA ARG A 207 -5.07 10.68 26.87
C ARG A 207 -5.43 12.14 26.66
N ALA A 208 -5.91 12.49 25.48
CA ALA A 208 -6.13 13.88 25.10
C ALA A 208 -7.43 14.45 25.70
N ASP A 209 -8.47 13.62 25.81
CA ASP A 209 -9.79 13.97 26.33
C ASP A 209 -10.51 12.70 26.86
N PRO A 210 -10.29 12.34 28.14
CA PRO A 210 -10.89 11.15 28.73
C PRO A 210 -12.43 11.17 28.74
N GLN A 211 -13.07 12.34 28.76
CA GLN A 211 -14.53 12.45 28.71
C GLN A 211 -15.04 12.12 27.31
N ALA A 212 -14.41 12.66 26.27
CA ALA A 212 -14.73 12.29 24.89
C ALA A 212 -14.49 10.80 24.62
N ALA A 213 -13.44 10.21 25.22
CA ALA A 213 -13.16 8.78 25.11
C ALA A 213 -14.35 7.92 25.58
N GLN A 214 -14.96 8.25 26.72
CA GLN A 214 -16.13 7.53 27.26
C GLN A 214 -17.33 7.62 26.31
N VAL A 215 -17.58 8.82 25.74
CA VAL A 215 -18.67 9.02 24.79
C VAL A 215 -18.46 8.22 23.51
N VAL A 216 -17.24 8.22 22.96
CA VAL A 216 -16.90 7.49 21.74
C VAL A 216 -16.94 5.98 21.97
N GLU A 217 -16.43 5.50 23.10
CA GLU A 217 -16.47 4.07 23.47
C GLU A 217 -17.92 3.57 23.54
N ALA A 218 -18.81 4.33 24.18
CA ALA A 218 -20.23 4.00 24.22
C ALA A 218 -20.88 3.94 22.82
N ARG A 219 -20.45 4.80 21.89
CA ARG A 219 -20.94 4.81 20.50
C ARG A 219 -20.40 3.62 19.69
N TYR A 220 -19.14 3.23 19.89
CA TYR A 220 -18.52 2.11 19.17
C TYR A 220 -19.07 0.75 19.55
N ARG A 221 -19.67 0.59 20.74
CA ARG A 221 -20.32 -0.66 21.16
C ARG A 221 -21.36 -1.22 20.17
N CYS A 222 -21.89 -0.39 19.26
CA CYS A 222 -22.81 -0.89 18.23
C CYS A 222 -22.15 -1.83 17.20
N PHE A 223 -20.81 -1.81 17.12
CA PHE A 223 -19.99 -2.64 16.23
C PHE A 223 -19.49 -3.94 16.88
N ASP A 224 -19.79 -4.17 18.16
CA ASP A 224 -19.43 -5.39 18.91
C ASP A 224 -20.53 -6.48 18.85
N ARG A 225 -21.43 -6.39 17.87
CA ARG A 225 -22.55 -7.31 17.67
C ARG A 225 -22.24 -8.45 16.72
#